data_AF-A0A1X7VKR3-F1
#
_entry.id   AF-A0A1X7VKR3-F1
#
_cell.length_a   1.000
_cell.length_b   1.000
_cell.length_c   1.000
_cell.angle_alpha   90.00
_cell.angle_beta   90.00
_cell.angle_gamma   90.00
#
_symmetry.space_group_name_H-M   'P 1'
#
loop_
_entity.id
_entity.type
_entity.pdbx_description
1 polymer ?
#
loop_
_entity_poly.entity_id
_entity_poly.type
_entity_poly.pdbx_seq_one_letter_code
_entity_poly.pdbx_strand_id
1 'polypeptide(L)'
;MSRKRLTFESLSDITEKGCNAEFNTAIEFLSPMKKSTNGRQYYHGKVTDGGSSFRIARFNCKSRAKLSAICAAKSPVHLTNYAVKKSNSNDALEVIVRPTTVTESSPRTIEVPVPEKA
;
A
#
# COMPACT_ATOMS: atom_id res chain seq x y z
N MET A 1 -23.62 -2.89 -3.46
CA MET A 1 -22.89 -1.97 -4.38
C MET A 1 -21.45 -2.44 -4.52
N SER A 2 -21.10 -3.03 -5.66
CA SER A 2 -19.70 -3.39 -5.96
C SER A 2 -18.90 -2.10 -6.17
N ARG A 3 -17.71 -2.00 -5.58
CA ARG A 3 -16.82 -0.85 -5.84
C ARG A 3 -16.21 -1.01 -7.22
N LYS A 4 -16.19 0.07 -8.01
CA LYS A 4 -15.52 0.08 -9.31
C LYS A 4 -14.03 -0.20 -9.10
N ARG A 5 -13.48 -1.16 -9.85
CA ARG A 5 -12.05 -1.40 -9.91
C ARG A 5 -11.44 -0.46 -10.95
N LEU A 6 -10.36 0.22 -10.57
CA LEU A 6 -9.62 1.16 -11.41
C LEU A 6 -8.15 0.75 -11.43
N THR A 7 -7.56 0.74 -12.62
CA THR A 7 -6.14 0.48 -12.83
C THR A 7 -5.43 1.81 -12.98
N PHE A 8 -4.31 1.96 -12.27
CA PHE A 8 -3.50 3.17 -12.28
C PHE A 8 -2.09 2.83 -12.74
N GLU A 9 -1.57 3.62 -13.67
CA GLU A 9 -0.19 3.52 -14.14
C GLU A 9 0.77 4.21 -13.17
N SER A 10 0.35 5.35 -12.60
CA SER A 10 1.08 6.03 -11.52
C SER A 10 0.25 6.17 -10.25
N LEU A 11 0.94 6.19 -9.11
CA LEU A 11 0.36 6.49 -7.80
C LEU A 11 -0.18 7.93 -7.70
N SER A 12 0.34 8.87 -8.50
CA SER A 12 -0.18 10.25 -8.54
C SER A 12 -1.60 10.33 -9.10
N ASP A 13 -2.00 9.35 -9.92
CA ASP A 13 -3.31 9.33 -10.57
C ASP A 13 -4.43 8.91 -9.62
N ILE A 14 -4.07 8.37 -8.44
CA ILE A 14 -5.01 7.93 -7.41
C ILE A 14 -5.59 9.16 -6.71
N THR A 15 -6.69 9.68 -7.28
CA THR A 15 -7.40 10.88 -6.81
C THR A 15 -8.83 10.59 -6.34
N GLU A 16 -9.38 9.42 -6.69
CA GLU A 16 -10.75 9.05 -6.38
C GLU A 16 -10.82 8.13 -5.14
N LYS A 17 -11.65 8.51 -4.15
CA LYS A 17 -11.98 7.65 -3.00
C LYS A 17 -13.09 6.66 -3.35
N GLY A 18 -13.11 5.51 -2.68
CA GLY A 18 -14.23 4.56 -2.77
C GLY A 18 -14.10 3.54 -3.90
N CYS A 19 -13.10 3.67 -4.77
CA CYS A 19 -12.71 2.65 -5.74
C CYS A 19 -11.85 1.54 -5.11
N ASN A 20 -11.63 0.48 -5.89
CA ASN A 20 -10.58 -0.50 -5.64
C ASN A 20 -9.47 -0.28 -6.67
N ALA A 21 -8.28 0.04 -6.22
CA ALA A 21 -7.12 0.32 -7.03
C ALA A 21 -6.34 -0.95 -7.40
N GLU A 22 -5.75 -0.90 -8.59
CA GLU A 22 -4.84 -1.88 -9.15
C GLU A 22 -3.63 -1.15 -9.74
N PHE A 23 -2.41 -1.46 -9.29
CA PHE A 23 -1.20 -0.74 -9.72
C PHE A 23 0.08 -1.51 -9.41
N ASN A 24 1.16 -1.18 -10.12
CA ASN A 24 2.51 -1.69 -9.87
C ASN A 24 3.26 -0.75 -8.93
N THR A 25 3.97 -1.30 -7.95
CA THR A 25 4.68 -0.50 -6.95
C THR A 25 5.78 -1.32 -6.27
N ALA A 26 6.71 -0.68 -5.59
CA ALA A 26 7.59 -1.31 -4.62
C ALA A 26 7.27 -0.82 -3.20
N ILE A 27 7.51 -1.67 -2.20
CA ILE A 27 7.24 -1.34 -0.80
C ILE A 27 8.51 -0.70 -0.20
N GLU A 28 8.48 0.61 0.02
CA GLU A 28 9.60 1.36 0.61
C GLU A 28 9.76 1.07 2.11
N PHE A 29 8.65 1.07 2.83
CA PHE A 29 8.65 1.01 4.29
C PHE A 29 7.40 0.33 4.82
N LEU A 30 7.57 -0.44 5.91
CA LEU A 30 6.48 -0.97 6.71
C LEU A 30 6.77 -0.79 8.20
N SER A 31 5.81 -0.22 8.90
CA SER A 31 5.91 -0.07 10.35
C SER A 31 5.80 -1.41 11.08
N PRO A 32 6.29 -1.47 12.33
CA PRO A 32 5.84 -2.47 13.29
C PRO A 32 4.31 -2.48 13.43
N MET A 33 3.78 -3.58 13.98
CA MET A 33 2.37 -3.61 14.40
C MET A 33 2.17 -2.59 15.52
N LYS A 34 1.20 -1.70 15.33
CA LYS A 34 0.73 -0.71 16.28
C LYS A 34 -0.65 -1.09 16.81
N LYS A 35 -1.02 -0.59 17.98
CA LYS A 35 -2.41 -0.63 18.47
C LYS A 35 -3.07 0.72 18.21
N SER A 36 -4.27 0.70 17.65
CA SER A 36 -5.13 1.88 17.54
C SER A 36 -5.78 2.19 18.89
N THR A 37 -6.39 3.37 19.01
CA THR A 37 -7.12 3.82 20.19
C THR A 37 -8.23 2.84 20.61
N ASN A 38 -8.86 2.17 19.63
CA ASN A 38 -9.92 1.19 19.87
C ASN A 38 -9.37 -0.24 20.07
N GLY A 39 -8.10 -0.39 20.43
CA GLY A 39 -7.44 -1.67 20.68
C GLY A 39 -7.13 -2.53 19.45
N ARG A 40 -7.55 -2.12 18.24
CA ARG A 40 -7.30 -2.88 17.00
C ARG A 40 -5.84 -2.77 16.59
N GLN A 41 -5.23 -3.90 16.25
CA GLN A 41 -3.88 -3.92 15.71
C GLN A 41 -3.88 -3.47 14.24
N TYR A 42 -2.92 -2.62 13.90
CA TYR A 42 -2.73 -2.13 12.54
C TYR A 42 -1.25 -1.94 12.23
N TYR A 43 -0.91 -1.86 10.96
CA TYR A 43 0.38 -1.36 10.50
C TYR A 43 0.14 -0.40 9.34
N HIS A 44 1.12 0.46 9.10
CA HIS A 44 1.13 1.34 7.94
C HIS A 44 2.46 1.22 7.24
N GLY A 45 2.53 1.74 6.02
CA GLY A 45 3.73 1.73 5.21
C GLY A 45 3.66 2.77 4.13
N LYS A 46 4.71 2.77 3.31
CA LYS A 46 4.86 3.62 2.14
C LYS A 46 5.22 2.73 0.96
N VAL A 47 4.54 2.96 -0.15
CA VAL A 47 4.79 2.29 -1.43
C VAL A 47 5.14 3.34 -2.47
N THR A 48 5.90 2.98 -3.50
CA THR A 48 6.34 3.89 -4.55
C THR A 48 6.30 3.25 -5.93
N ASP A 49 6.04 4.05 -6.96
CA ASP A 49 6.22 3.67 -8.36
C ASP A 49 7.54 4.20 -8.95
N GLY A 50 8.41 4.80 -8.12
CA GLY A 50 9.67 5.43 -8.51
C GLY A 50 9.57 6.93 -8.77
N GLY A 51 8.36 7.48 -9.00
CA GLY A 51 8.14 8.93 -9.18
C GLY A 51 7.29 9.54 -8.07
N SER A 52 6.35 8.77 -7.54
CA SER A 52 5.43 9.13 -6.47
C SER A 52 5.44 8.08 -5.37
N SER A 53 4.98 8.47 -4.19
CA SER A 53 4.79 7.53 -3.08
C SER A 53 3.38 7.66 -2.51
N PHE A 54 2.84 6.54 -2.04
CA PHE A 54 1.51 6.47 -1.48
C PHE A 54 1.50 5.75 -0.13
N ARG A 55 0.59 6.17 0.75
CA ARG A 55 0.44 5.54 2.07
C ARG A 55 -0.41 4.27 1.95
N ILE A 56 0.09 3.19 2.52
CA ILE A 56 -0.64 1.92 2.69
C ILE A 56 -0.94 1.70 4.17
N ALA A 57 -2.15 1.27 4.49
CA ALA A 57 -2.54 0.93 5.86
C ALA A 57 -3.34 -0.38 5.90
N ARG A 58 -3.16 -1.18 6.96
CA ARG A 58 -3.97 -2.38 7.18
C ARG A 58 -4.29 -2.60 8.64
N PHE A 59 -5.51 -3.07 8.87
CA PHE A 59 -6.00 -3.61 10.14
C PHE A 59 -6.11 -5.15 10.08
N ASN A 60 -4.97 -5.86 10.07
CA ASN A 60 -4.88 -7.33 10.22
C ASN A 60 -3.39 -7.75 10.27
N CYS A 61 -3.01 -8.62 11.20
CA CYS A 61 -1.63 -9.09 11.38
C CYS A 61 -1.13 -10.06 10.28
N LYS A 62 -2.00 -10.85 9.64
CA LYS A 62 -1.58 -11.99 8.81
C LYS A 62 -0.77 -11.61 7.56
N SER A 63 -1.08 -10.50 6.92
CA SER A 63 -0.35 -10.08 5.70
C SER A 63 0.91 -9.27 5.98
N ARG A 64 1.12 -8.82 7.23
CA ARG A 64 2.28 -7.99 7.55
C ARG A 64 3.57 -8.75 7.29
N ALA A 65 3.64 -10.03 7.66
CA ALA A 65 4.82 -10.87 7.43
C ALA A 65 5.15 -10.99 5.93
N LYS A 66 4.14 -11.29 5.09
CA LYS A 66 4.31 -11.38 3.63
C LYS A 66 4.81 -10.06 3.04
N LEU A 67 4.17 -8.94 3.37
CA LEU A 67 4.59 -7.63 2.87
C LEU A 67 5.95 -7.20 3.41
N SER A 68 6.30 -7.58 4.65
CA SER A 68 7.60 -7.29 5.25
C SER A 68 8.73 -8.02 4.54
N ALA A 69 8.50 -9.27 4.13
CA ALA A 69 9.47 -10.03 3.34
C ALA A 69 9.66 -9.39 1.95
N ILE A 70 8.57 -8.99 1.29
CA ILE A 70 8.60 -8.27 0.01
C ILE A 70 9.37 -6.94 0.13
N CYS A 71 9.10 -6.16 1.18
CA CYS A 71 9.77 -4.90 1.47
C CYS A 71 11.28 -5.10 1.70
N ALA A 72 11.67 -6.11 2.48
CA ALA A 72 13.08 -6.44 2.71
C ALA A 72 13.80 -6.89 1.43
N ALA A 73 13.11 -7.62 0.55
CA ALA A 73 13.62 -8.02 -0.75
C ALA A 73 13.66 -6.87 -1.79
N LYS A 74 13.10 -5.70 -1.46
CA LYS A 74 12.93 -4.56 -2.37
C LYS A 74 12.32 -4.95 -3.72
N SER A 75 11.51 -6.00 -3.73
CA SER A 75 10.96 -6.56 -4.96
C SER A 75 9.70 -5.78 -5.38
N PRO A 76 9.60 -5.36 -6.64
CA PRO A 76 8.37 -4.78 -7.18
C PRO A 76 7.20 -5.75 -7.10
N VAL A 77 6.02 -5.22 -6.81
CA VAL A 77 4.77 -5.96 -6.65
C VAL A 77 3.64 -5.35 -7.45
N HIS A 78 2.78 -6.23 -7.94
CA HIS A 78 1.50 -5.86 -8.50
C HIS A 78 0.43 -5.99 -7.40
N LEU A 79 -0.22 -4.87 -7.11
CA LEU A 79 -1.25 -4.78 -6.08
C LEU A 79 -2.62 -4.72 -6.75
N THR A 80 -3.50 -5.64 -6.39
CA THR A 80 -4.85 -5.73 -6.98
C THR A 80 -5.91 -5.63 -5.90
N ASN A 81 -6.99 -4.90 -6.21
CA ASN A 81 -8.20 -4.78 -5.40
C ASN A 81 -8.00 -4.04 -4.05
N TYR A 82 -7.07 -3.08 -4.01
CA TYR A 82 -6.76 -2.28 -2.82
C TYR A 82 -7.77 -1.15 -2.65
N ALA A 83 -8.42 -1.04 -1.51
CA ALA A 83 -9.47 -0.04 -1.35
C ALA A 83 -8.89 1.36 -1.10
N VAL A 84 -9.21 2.32 -1.95
CA VAL A 84 -8.82 3.73 -1.75
C VAL A 84 -9.81 4.40 -0.81
N LYS A 85 -9.29 5.03 0.25
CA LYS A 85 -10.09 5.84 1.19
C LYS A 85 -9.31 7.07 1.62
N LYS A 86 -10.02 8.04 2.20
CA LYS A 86 -9.40 9.15 2.89
C LYS A 86 -8.75 8.65 4.18
N SER A 87 -7.58 9.18 4.51
CA SER A 87 -6.90 8.85 5.74
C SER A 87 -7.67 9.35 6.95
N ASN A 88 -7.54 8.62 8.05
CA ASN A 88 -8.13 9.04 9.32
C ASN A 88 -7.27 10.10 10.04
N SER A 89 -6.00 10.26 9.65
CA SER A 89 -5.05 11.18 10.31
C SER A 89 -4.84 12.50 9.58
N ASN A 90 -5.14 12.54 8.28
CA ASN A 90 -4.98 13.74 7.45
C ASN A 90 -5.94 13.69 6.25
N ASP A 91 -6.01 14.78 5.49
CA ASP A 91 -6.91 14.86 4.33
C ASP A 91 -6.42 14.08 3.10
N ALA A 92 -5.29 13.36 3.19
CA ALA A 92 -4.72 12.59 2.10
C ALA A 92 -5.49 11.28 1.85
N LEU A 93 -5.32 10.71 0.66
CA LEU A 93 -5.80 9.37 0.36
C LEU A 93 -4.80 8.30 0.83
N GLU A 94 -5.34 7.14 1.20
CA GLU A 94 -4.56 5.96 1.55
C GLU A 94 -5.20 4.69 0.98
N VAL A 95 -4.35 3.73 0.62
CA VAL A 95 -4.80 2.41 0.16
C VAL A 95 -4.90 1.45 1.34
N ILE A 96 -6.05 0.80 1.46
CA ILE A 96 -6.34 -0.13 2.53
C ILE A 96 -6.33 -1.56 2.02
N VAL A 97 -5.54 -2.38 2.70
CA VAL A 97 -5.46 -3.79 2.41
C VAL A 97 -6.68 -4.53 2.97
N ARG A 98 -7.34 -5.36 2.17
CA ARG A 98 -8.56 -6.10 2.53
C ARG A 98 -8.31 -7.62 2.48
N PRO A 99 -9.24 -8.45 2.98
CA PRO A 99 -9.15 -9.90 2.76
C PRO A 99 -9.09 -10.30 1.28
N THR A 100 -9.71 -9.49 0.40
CA THR A 100 -9.82 -9.74 -1.04
C THR A 100 -8.69 -9.10 -1.87
N THR A 101 -7.69 -8.47 -1.24
CA THR A 101 -6.56 -7.91 -1.98
C THR A 101 -5.57 -8.99 -2.36
N VAL A 102 -4.99 -8.85 -3.54
CA VAL A 102 -3.95 -9.74 -4.05
C VAL A 102 -2.65 -8.96 -4.16
N THR A 103 -1.56 -9.60 -3.73
CA THR A 103 -0.19 -9.07 -3.84
C THR A 103 0.65 -10.13 -4.52
N GLU A 104 1.12 -9.81 -5.72
CA GLU A 104 1.91 -10.68 -6.58
C GLU A 104 3.21 -9.97 -7.00
N SER A 105 4.16 -10.73 -7.52
CA SER A 105 5.38 -10.14 -8.09
C SER A 105 5.01 -9.29 -9.30
N SER A 106 5.61 -8.11 -9.43
CA SER A 106 5.50 -7.33 -10.66
C SER A 106 6.64 -7.70 -11.60
N PRO A 107 6.41 -7.73 -12.93
CA PRO A 107 7.48 -7.80 -13.91
C PRO A 107 8.18 -6.45 -14.13
N ARG A 108 7.67 -5.35 -13.57
CA ARG A 108 8.25 -4.01 -13.72
C ARG A 108 9.48 -3.83 -12.83
N THR A 109 10.48 -3.12 -13.34
CA THR A 109 11.58 -2.58 -12.52
C THR A 109 11.13 -1.26 -11.91
N ILE A 110 11.13 -1.17 -10.58
CA ILE A 110 10.78 0.03 -9.83
C ILE A 110 11.91 0.30 -8.84
N GLU A 111 12.53 1.47 -8.93
CA GLU A 111 13.56 1.88 -7.99
C GLU A 111 12.93 2.22 -6.64
N VAL A 112 13.43 1.58 -5.58
CA VAL A 112 13.06 1.92 -4.21
C VAL A 112 14.07 2.94 -3.69
N PRO A 113 13.65 4.16 -3.33
CA PRO A 113 14.53 5.13 -2.72
C PRO A 113 15.24 4.52 -1.51
N VAL A 114 16.57 4.55 -1.52
CA VAL A 114 17.35 4.15 -0.34
C VAL A 114 17.16 5.28 0.68
N PRO A 115 16.66 5.01 1.90
CA PRO A 115 16.59 6.04 2.92
C PRO A 115 18.01 6.56 3.17
N GLU A 116 18.23 7.86 2.94
CA GLU A 116 19.48 8.50 3.35
C GLU A 116 19.68 8.23 4.85
N LYS A 117 20.88 7.78 5.22
CA LYS A 117 21.24 7.65 6.63
C LYS A 117 21.12 9.03 7.27
N ALA A 118 20.20 9.15 8.22
CA ALA A 118 20.12 10.27 9.15
C ALA A 118 21.38 10.32 10.03
#